data_AF-A0A924AB24-F1
#
_entry.id   AF-A0A924AB24-F1
#
_cell.length_a   1.000
_cell.length_b   1.000
_cell.length_c   1.000
_cell.angle_alpha   90.00
_cell.angle_beta   90.00
_cell.angle_gamma   90.00
#
_symmetry.space_group_name_H-M   'P 1'
#
loop_
_entity.id
_entity.type
_entity.pdbx_description
1 polymer ?
#
loop_
_entity_poly.entity_id
_entity_poly.type
_entity_poly.pdbx_seq_one_letter_code
_entity_poly.pdbx_strand_id
1 'polypeptide(L)'
;MQNPTKSNTALRWATFIVVILNIAFNYLYAKFSGVDSVKVISDKYDNLFTPAPYAFAIWGIIYLSFIIYCITQLLPRSQKHEEYELLSGPLLLANIGGSLWIFVYTNYWIGMSVVVIFAMLILGMILFIRSYKAAYTLGYKVTIPFALFFGWISVAVIASVSSWLVSIGWNGAGISETVWTVIMITVATIAALITGISYKDPIFPAVVAWATIAIKMKVIGYDSTVELTAMVAAIITGITAIIYLIKRLTKKTDINLVKQGESVK
;
A
#
# COMPACT_ATOMS: atom_id res chain seq x y z
N MET A 1 -18.75 25.71 -23.29
CA MET A 1 -17.89 26.19 -22.20
C MET A 1 -18.33 25.46 -20.94
N GLN A 2 -17.55 24.48 -20.45
CA GLN A 2 -17.85 23.82 -19.18
C GLN A 2 -17.54 24.80 -18.05
N ASN A 3 -18.52 25.05 -17.19
CA ASN A 3 -18.32 25.86 -15.99
C ASN A 3 -17.15 25.28 -15.19
N PRO A 4 -16.19 26.09 -14.70
CA PRO A 4 -15.18 25.61 -13.78
C PRO A 4 -15.91 25.11 -12.53
N THR A 5 -15.94 23.79 -12.34
CA THR A 5 -16.42 23.18 -11.10
C THR A 5 -15.63 23.79 -9.96
N LYS A 6 -16.32 24.52 -9.07
CA LYS A 6 -15.69 25.09 -7.86
C LYS A 6 -14.96 23.97 -7.14
N SER A 7 -13.64 24.08 -6.99
CA SER A 7 -12.82 23.15 -6.21
C SER A 7 -13.50 22.90 -4.86
N ASN A 8 -13.79 21.65 -4.55
CA ASN A 8 -14.39 21.27 -3.27
C ASN A 8 -13.32 21.28 -2.16
N THR A 9 -12.93 22.48 -1.76
CA THR A 9 -11.94 22.72 -0.70
C THR A 9 -12.34 22.05 0.61
N ALA A 10 -13.64 21.96 0.91
CA ALA A 10 -14.15 21.30 2.11
C ALA A 10 -13.81 19.81 2.12
N LEU A 11 -13.98 19.10 1.00
CA LEU A 11 -13.61 17.69 0.88
C LEU A 11 -12.09 17.49 1.10
N ARG A 12 -11.25 18.36 0.55
CA ARG A 12 -9.78 18.26 0.72
C ARG A 12 -9.36 18.42 2.20
N TRP A 13 -9.98 19.36 2.91
CA TRP A 13 -9.79 19.52 4.35
C TRP A 13 -10.29 18.32 5.14
N ALA A 14 -11.49 17.82 4.82
CA ALA A 14 -12.04 16.63 5.44
C ALA A 14 -11.11 15.42 5.25
N THR A 15 -10.57 15.21 4.05
CA THR A 15 -9.59 14.15 3.77
C THR A 15 -8.35 14.30 4.65
N PHE A 16 -7.80 15.52 4.78
CA PHE A 16 -6.63 15.74 5.62
C PHE A 16 -6.91 15.42 7.09
N ILE A 17 -8.03 15.90 7.63
CA ILE A 17 -8.45 15.62 9.00
C ILE A 17 -8.61 14.11 9.22
N VAL A 18 -9.30 13.41 8.31
CA VAL A 18 -9.51 11.96 8.41
C VAL A 18 -8.19 11.18 8.33
N VAL A 19 -7.23 11.60 7.51
CA VAL A 19 -5.89 11.00 7.49
C VAL A 19 -5.20 11.15 8.86
N ILE A 20 -5.24 12.34 9.46
CA ILE A 20 -4.64 12.58 10.78
C ILE A 20 -5.35 11.77 11.86
N LEU A 21 -6.68 11.72 11.84
CA LEU A 21 -7.47 10.93 12.78
C LEU A 21 -7.18 9.43 12.64
N ASN A 22 -7.05 8.91 11.42
CA ASN A 22 -6.70 7.51 11.19
C ASN A 22 -5.31 7.16 11.73
N ILE A 23 -4.32 8.03 11.51
CA ILE A 23 -2.97 7.86 12.06
C ILE A 23 -3.02 7.85 13.59
N ALA A 24 -3.71 8.83 14.19
CA ALA A 24 -3.88 8.88 15.64
C ALA A 24 -4.57 7.61 16.17
N PHE A 25 -5.64 7.15 15.51
CA PHE A 25 -6.37 5.95 15.88
C PHE A 25 -5.48 4.71 15.84
N ASN A 26 -4.67 4.55 14.79
CA ASN A 26 -3.75 3.42 14.62
C ASN A 26 -2.77 3.26 15.81
N TYR A 27 -2.22 4.36 16.33
CA TYR A 27 -1.25 4.32 17.43
C TYR A 27 -1.86 4.39 18.83
N LEU A 28 -3.03 5.03 18.97
CA LEU A 28 -3.58 5.36 20.28
C LEU A 28 -4.73 4.44 20.70
N TYR A 29 -5.45 3.82 19.77
CA TYR A 29 -6.68 3.09 20.08
C TYR A 29 -6.47 1.98 21.12
N ALA A 30 -5.53 1.04 20.87
CA ALA A 30 -5.25 -0.05 21.80
C ALA A 30 -4.81 0.45 23.19
N LYS A 31 -4.00 1.52 23.23
CA LYS A 31 -3.50 2.11 24.48
C LYS A 31 -4.62 2.71 25.34
N PHE A 32 -5.61 3.35 24.74
CA PHE A 32 -6.69 4.03 25.48
C PHE A 32 -7.92 3.16 25.72
N SER A 33 -8.20 2.19 24.85
CA SER A 33 -9.35 1.30 24.99
C SER A 33 -9.06 0.04 25.81
N GLY A 34 -7.78 -0.27 26.05
CA GLY A 34 -7.36 -1.47 26.79
C GLY A 34 -7.50 -2.78 26.00
N VAL A 35 -7.80 -2.70 24.69
CA VAL A 35 -7.80 -3.88 23.81
C VAL A 35 -6.38 -4.28 23.40
N ASP A 36 -6.25 -5.50 22.93
CA ASP A 36 -4.98 -6.00 22.40
C ASP A 36 -4.51 -5.21 21.18
N SER A 37 -3.20 -5.01 21.10
CA SER A 37 -2.60 -4.40 19.92
C SER A 37 -2.70 -5.30 18.69
N VAL A 38 -2.61 -4.71 17.50
CA VAL A 38 -2.54 -5.46 16.23
C VAL A 38 -1.42 -6.52 16.28
N LYS A 39 -0.28 -6.20 16.90
CA LYS A 39 0.83 -7.15 17.05
C LYS A 39 0.43 -8.36 17.86
N VAL A 40 -0.20 -8.16 19.02
CA VAL A 40 -0.62 -9.26 19.92
C VAL A 40 -1.57 -10.22 19.20
N ILE A 41 -2.54 -9.68 18.47
CA ILE A 41 -3.50 -10.50 17.72
C ILE A 41 -2.84 -11.18 16.52
N SER A 42 -1.95 -10.48 15.80
CA SER A 42 -1.19 -11.07 14.69
C SER A 42 -0.28 -12.20 15.16
N ASP A 43 0.34 -12.08 16.35
CA ASP A 43 1.15 -13.15 16.94
C ASP A 43 0.28 -14.35 17.37
N LYS A 44 -0.96 -14.10 17.82
CA LYS A 44 -1.92 -15.16 18.18
C LYS A 44 -2.37 -15.98 16.98
N TYR A 45 -2.54 -15.35 15.81
CA TYR A 45 -2.92 -15.99 14.56
C TYR A 45 -1.72 -16.10 13.60
N ASP A 46 -0.53 -16.35 14.15
CA ASP A 46 0.70 -16.48 13.37
C ASP A 46 0.58 -17.60 12.32
N ASN A 47 1.24 -17.38 11.19
CA ASN A 47 1.29 -18.30 10.07
C ASN A 47 2.56 -18.04 9.25
N LEU A 48 2.90 -18.95 8.34
CA LEU A 48 4.09 -18.85 7.49
C LEU A 48 4.09 -17.63 6.55
N PHE A 49 2.92 -17.06 6.21
CA PHE A 49 2.85 -15.85 5.40
C PHE A 49 3.00 -14.55 6.20
N THR A 50 2.77 -14.58 7.53
CA THR A 50 2.94 -13.39 8.38
C THR A 50 4.39 -12.92 8.32
N PRO A 51 4.66 -11.67 7.88
CA PRO A 51 6.02 -11.17 7.77
C PRO A 51 6.61 -10.87 9.15
N ALA A 52 7.94 -10.80 9.23
CA ALA A 52 8.63 -10.35 10.44
C ALA A 52 8.12 -8.97 10.92
N PRO A 53 8.09 -8.69 12.24
CA PRO A 53 7.41 -7.50 12.79
C PRO A 53 7.86 -6.15 12.22
N TYR A 54 9.12 -6.03 11.79
CA TYR A 54 9.63 -4.79 11.21
C TYR A 54 8.94 -4.42 9.88
N ALA A 55 8.32 -5.39 9.19
CA ALA A 55 7.64 -5.14 7.92
C ALA A 55 6.56 -4.07 8.05
N PHE A 56 5.87 -4.04 9.20
CA PHE A 56 4.80 -3.09 9.49
C PHE A 56 5.28 -1.64 9.63
N ALA A 57 6.59 -1.39 9.74
CA ALA A 57 7.15 -0.03 9.72
C ALA A 57 6.85 0.72 8.41
N ILE A 58 6.53 0.01 7.32
CA ILE A 58 6.08 0.60 6.06
C ILE A 58 4.85 1.50 6.21
N TRP A 59 3.99 1.25 7.21
CA TRP A 59 2.86 2.13 7.51
C TRP A 59 3.31 3.54 7.85
N GLY A 60 4.44 3.72 8.54
CA GLY A 60 5.02 5.04 8.78
C GLY A 60 5.37 5.78 7.49
N ILE A 61 5.90 5.07 6.50
CA ILE A 61 6.23 5.63 5.18
C ILE A 61 4.95 5.98 4.41
N ILE A 62 3.95 5.10 4.43
CA ILE A 62 2.63 5.34 3.81
C ILE A 62 1.97 6.56 4.43
N TYR A 63 1.88 6.65 5.75
CA TYR A 63 1.26 7.77 6.46
C TYR A 63 2.00 9.08 6.22
N LEU A 64 3.33 9.07 6.24
CA LEU A 64 4.12 10.24 5.89
C LEU A 64 3.82 10.70 4.44
N SER A 65 3.75 9.77 3.50
CA SER A 65 3.43 10.10 2.11
C SER A 65 2.00 10.67 1.96
N PHE A 66 1.02 10.17 2.73
CA PHE A 66 -0.32 10.73 2.77
C PHE A 66 -0.37 12.13 3.39
N ILE A 67 0.39 12.40 4.45
CA ILE A 67 0.50 13.74 5.04
C ILE A 67 1.07 14.71 4.01
N ILE A 68 2.19 14.35 3.36
CA ILE A 68 2.81 15.18 2.32
C ILE A 68 1.83 15.45 1.18
N TYR A 69 1.10 14.42 0.73
CA TYR A 69 0.05 14.56 -0.29
C TYR A 69 -1.07 15.51 0.18
N CYS A 70 -1.55 15.36 1.42
CA CYS A 70 -2.61 16.19 1.98
C CYS A 70 -2.21 17.66 2.10
N ILE A 71 -0.99 17.94 2.56
CA ILE A 71 -0.46 19.31 2.57
C ILE A 71 -0.39 19.84 1.13
N THR A 72 0.09 19.03 0.19
CA THR A 72 0.25 19.43 -1.22
C THR A 72 -1.09 19.77 -1.88
N GLN A 73 -2.14 18.97 -1.69
CA GLN A 73 -3.46 19.23 -2.29
C GLN A 73 -4.15 20.48 -1.73
N LEU A 74 -3.76 20.93 -0.53
CA LEU A 74 -4.30 22.12 0.12
C LEU A 74 -3.64 23.43 -0.34
N LEU A 75 -2.41 23.37 -0.89
CA LEU A 75 -1.70 24.57 -1.37
C LEU A 75 -2.52 25.34 -2.42
N PRO A 76 -2.47 26.69 -2.45
CA PRO A 76 -3.24 27.50 -3.39
C PRO A 76 -3.03 27.12 -4.86
N ARG A 77 -1.79 26.76 -5.23
CA ARG A 77 -1.46 26.29 -6.59
C ARG A 77 -2.20 25.01 -6.99
N SER A 78 -2.46 24.13 -6.03
CA SER A 78 -3.09 22.83 -6.23
C SER A 78 -4.62 22.93 -6.30
N GLN A 79 -5.21 24.01 -5.82
CA GLN A 79 -6.67 24.26 -5.89
C GLN A 79 -7.17 24.48 -7.32
N LYS A 80 -6.26 24.79 -8.27
CA LYS A 80 -6.57 24.94 -9.69
C LYS A 80 -6.65 23.62 -10.45
N HIS A 81 -6.23 22.51 -9.83
CA HIS A 81 -6.16 21.19 -10.44
C HIS A 81 -7.25 20.29 -9.86
N GLU A 82 -8.18 19.86 -10.72
CA GLU A 82 -9.30 18.97 -10.37
C GLU A 82 -8.83 17.57 -9.98
N GLU A 83 -7.64 17.15 -10.43
CA GLU A 83 -7.12 15.81 -10.20
C GLU A 83 -6.88 15.51 -8.71
N TYR A 84 -6.56 16.54 -7.92
CA TYR A 84 -6.46 16.39 -6.46
C TYR A 84 -7.81 16.05 -5.82
N GLU A 85 -8.90 16.66 -6.30
CA GLU A 85 -10.25 16.44 -5.78
C GLU A 85 -10.76 15.02 -6.09
N LEU A 86 -10.44 14.51 -7.30
CA LEU A 86 -10.78 13.13 -7.71
C LEU A 86 -10.14 12.05 -6.83
N LEU A 87 -9.05 12.40 -6.13
CA LEU A 87 -8.32 11.54 -5.21
C LEU A 87 -8.75 11.73 -3.75
N SER A 88 -9.24 12.92 -3.36
CA SER A 88 -9.60 13.25 -1.97
C SER A 88 -10.69 12.35 -1.40
N GLY A 89 -11.77 12.11 -2.15
CA GLY A 89 -12.91 11.29 -1.70
C GLY A 89 -12.52 9.82 -1.43
N PRO A 90 -11.94 9.10 -2.41
CA PRO A 90 -11.48 7.73 -2.17
C PRO A 90 -10.40 7.62 -1.08
N LEU A 91 -9.50 8.62 -0.96
CA LEU A 91 -8.48 8.64 0.09
C LEU A 91 -9.11 8.81 1.49
N LEU A 92 -10.14 9.64 1.61
CA LEU A 92 -10.91 9.79 2.83
C LEU A 92 -11.53 8.45 3.23
N LEU A 93 -12.24 7.79 2.30
CA LEU A 93 -12.86 6.49 2.56
C LEU A 93 -11.83 5.41 2.90
N ALA A 94 -10.67 5.39 2.25
CA ALA A 94 -9.61 4.44 2.54
C ALA A 94 -9.06 4.60 3.97
N ASN A 95 -8.98 5.83 4.48
CA ASN A 95 -8.52 6.11 5.84
C ASN A 95 -9.60 5.84 6.89
N ILE A 96 -10.89 6.05 6.59
CA ILE A 96 -11.99 5.51 7.43
C ILE A 96 -11.89 3.99 7.51
N GLY A 97 -11.69 3.33 6.36
CA GLY A 97 -11.46 1.89 6.29
C GLY A 97 -10.27 1.44 7.14
N GLY A 98 -9.17 2.20 7.15
CA GLY A 98 -8.02 1.93 8.00
C GLY A 98 -8.34 1.94 9.49
N SER A 99 -9.08 2.94 9.96
CA SER A 99 -9.50 3.00 11.38
C SER A 99 -10.49 1.89 11.72
N LEU A 100 -11.44 1.62 10.82
CA LEU A 100 -12.39 0.53 10.98
C LEU A 100 -11.68 -0.83 11.02
N TRP A 101 -10.66 -1.05 10.18
CA TRP A 101 -9.88 -2.27 10.16
C TRP A 101 -9.17 -2.49 11.50
N ILE A 102 -8.52 -1.44 12.04
CA ILE A 102 -7.91 -1.49 13.37
C ILE A 102 -8.94 -1.88 14.41
N PHE A 103 -10.10 -1.21 14.43
CA PHE A 103 -11.16 -1.51 15.37
C PHE A 103 -11.62 -2.96 15.29
N VAL A 104 -11.99 -3.47 14.11
CA VAL A 104 -12.51 -4.85 13.99
C VAL A 104 -11.44 -5.90 14.25
N TYR A 105 -10.20 -5.67 13.80
CA TYR A 105 -9.09 -6.62 14.00
C TYR A 105 -8.72 -6.73 15.48
N THR A 106 -8.58 -5.59 16.17
CA THR A 106 -8.24 -5.52 17.61
C THR A 106 -9.35 -6.02 18.54
N ASN A 107 -10.59 -6.08 18.06
CA ASN A 107 -11.72 -6.70 18.77
C ASN A 107 -11.94 -8.17 18.39
N TYR A 108 -10.95 -8.85 17.78
CA TYR A 108 -11.04 -10.26 17.38
C TYR A 108 -12.11 -10.58 16.32
N TRP A 109 -12.67 -9.59 15.64
CA TRP A 109 -13.61 -9.81 14.54
C TRP A 109 -12.86 -10.06 13.23
N ILE A 110 -12.05 -11.12 13.22
CA ILE A 110 -11.05 -11.37 12.18
C ILE A 110 -11.70 -11.53 10.79
N GLY A 111 -12.85 -12.20 10.69
CA GLY A 111 -13.59 -12.29 9.42
C GLY A 111 -14.08 -10.93 8.88
N MET A 112 -14.53 -10.03 9.77
CA MET A 112 -14.92 -8.67 9.38
C MET A 112 -13.71 -7.85 8.94
N SER A 113 -12.53 -8.07 9.56
CA SER A 113 -11.28 -7.43 9.12
C SER A 113 -10.92 -7.78 7.67
N VAL A 114 -11.23 -9.01 7.23
CA VAL A 114 -11.05 -9.44 5.84
C VAL A 114 -11.96 -8.63 4.91
N VAL A 115 -13.24 -8.48 5.24
CA VAL A 115 -14.18 -7.67 4.45
C VAL A 115 -13.69 -6.21 4.32
N VAL A 116 -13.25 -5.62 5.43
CA VAL A 116 -12.77 -4.22 5.45
C VAL A 116 -11.49 -4.07 4.63
N ILE A 117 -10.51 -4.98 4.75
CA ILE A 117 -9.26 -4.88 4.00
C ILE A 117 -9.47 -5.10 2.49
N PHE A 118 -10.45 -5.94 2.08
CA PHE A 118 -10.85 -6.04 0.68
C PHE A 118 -11.49 -4.75 0.15
N ALA A 119 -12.33 -4.08 0.93
CA ALA A 119 -12.85 -2.76 0.56
C ALA A 119 -11.71 -1.74 0.42
N MET A 120 -10.72 -1.77 1.31
CA MET A 120 -9.52 -0.95 1.21
C MET A 120 -8.65 -1.30 -0.02
N LEU A 121 -8.58 -2.57 -0.42
CA LEU A 121 -7.89 -3.00 -1.64
C LEU A 121 -8.51 -2.38 -2.88
N ILE A 122 -9.85 -2.40 -2.98
CA ILE A 122 -10.59 -1.77 -4.08
C ILE A 122 -10.34 -0.26 -4.10
N LEU A 123 -10.41 0.40 -2.94
CA LEU A 123 -10.11 1.84 -2.83
C LEU A 123 -8.65 2.15 -3.20
N GLY A 124 -7.70 1.31 -2.77
CA GLY A 124 -6.29 1.40 -3.12
C GLY A 124 -6.06 1.29 -4.62
N MET A 125 -6.74 0.35 -5.29
CA MET A 125 -6.70 0.20 -6.74
C MET A 125 -7.27 1.43 -7.46
N ILE A 126 -8.43 1.94 -7.01
CA ILE A 126 -9.05 3.15 -7.57
C ILE A 126 -8.11 4.34 -7.44
N LEU A 127 -7.54 4.54 -6.25
CA LEU A 127 -6.58 5.61 -5.97
C LEU A 127 -5.33 5.48 -6.85
N PHE A 128 -4.78 4.27 -6.96
CA PHE A 128 -3.62 3.99 -7.80
C PHE A 128 -3.88 4.38 -9.26
N ILE A 129 -4.94 3.85 -9.87
CA ILE A 129 -5.29 4.12 -11.27
C ILE A 129 -5.54 5.62 -11.50
N ARG A 130 -6.33 6.26 -10.62
CA ARG A 130 -6.62 7.70 -10.72
C ARG A 130 -5.35 8.54 -10.56
N SER A 131 -4.44 8.16 -9.68
CA SER A 131 -3.19 8.90 -9.47
C SER A 131 -2.27 8.83 -10.68
N TYR A 132 -2.25 7.69 -11.37
CA TYR A 132 -1.51 7.50 -12.61
C TYR A 132 -2.08 8.31 -13.77
N LYS A 133 -3.40 8.44 -13.85
CA LYS A 133 -4.04 9.38 -14.76
C LYS A 133 -3.72 10.83 -14.38
N ALA A 134 -3.74 11.16 -13.08
CA ALA A 134 -3.40 12.49 -12.59
C ALA A 134 -1.92 12.86 -12.84
N ALA A 135 -1.03 11.87 -12.93
CA ALA A 135 0.40 12.09 -13.15
C ALA A 135 0.72 12.77 -14.49
N TYR A 136 -0.18 12.70 -15.49
CA TYR A 136 -0.02 13.44 -16.74
C TYR A 136 -0.05 14.96 -16.53
N THR A 137 -0.85 15.44 -15.58
CA THR A 137 -0.96 16.88 -15.25
C THR A 137 -0.07 17.26 -14.07
N LEU A 138 -0.10 16.46 -13.00
CA LEU A 138 0.53 16.78 -11.71
C LEU A 138 1.97 16.28 -11.59
N GLY A 139 2.43 15.52 -12.57
CA GLY A 139 3.69 14.82 -12.53
C GLY A 139 3.66 13.58 -11.64
N TYR A 140 4.67 12.73 -11.80
CA TYR A 140 4.67 11.39 -11.22
C TYR A 140 4.63 11.33 -9.69
N LYS A 141 5.12 12.36 -8.99
CA LYS A 141 5.18 12.37 -7.51
C LYS A 141 3.80 12.14 -6.86
N VAL A 142 2.71 12.51 -7.53
CA VAL A 142 1.35 12.29 -7.04
C VAL A 142 1.01 10.80 -6.86
N THR A 143 1.67 9.90 -7.60
CA THR A 143 1.41 8.45 -7.55
C THR A 143 2.02 7.75 -6.34
N ILE A 144 3.09 8.33 -5.76
CA ILE A 144 3.89 7.72 -4.70
C ILE A 144 3.04 7.19 -3.52
N PRO A 145 2.21 8.03 -2.86
CA PRO A 145 1.42 7.56 -1.72
C PRO A 145 0.47 6.41 -2.07
N PHE A 146 -0.11 6.44 -3.26
CA PHE A 146 -1.12 5.48 -3.68
C PHE A 146 -0.50 4.17 -4.17
N ALA A 147 0.69 4.22 -4.79
CA ALA A 147 1.46 3.03 -5.13
C ALA A 147 1.99 2.33 -3.87
N LEU A 148 2.46 3.08 -2.87
CA LEU A 148 2.85 2.53 -1.57
C LEU A 148 1.67 1.85 -0.88
N PHE A 149 0.54 2.56 -0.77
CA PHE A 149 -0.66 2.04 -0.12
C PHE A 149 -1.23 0.81 -0.83
N PHE A 150 -1.41 0.87 -2.15
CA PHE A 150 -1.98 -0.25 -2.90
C PHE A 150 -1.08 -1.48 -2.89
N GLY A 151 0.24 -1.28 -3.02
CA GLY A 151 1.23 -2.36 -2.89
C GLY A 151 1.15 -3.06 -1.54
N TRP A 152 1.07 -2.28 -0.46
CA TRP A 152 1.05 -2.85 0.89
C TRP A 152 -0.29 -3.51 1.23
N ILE A 153 -1.42 -2.89 0.87
CA ILE A 153 -2.75 -3.47 1.08
C ILE A 153 -2.89 -4.80 0.33
N SER A 154 -2.28 -4.94 -0.86
CA SER A 154 -2.30 -6.21 -1.60
C SER A 154 -1.65 -7.35 -0.82
N VAL A 155 -0.58 -7.08 -0.08
CA VAL A 155 0.04 -8.06 0.84
C VAL A 155 -0.79 -8.24 2.11
N ALA A 156 -1.31 -7.15 2.68
CA ALA A 156 -2.07 -7.18 3.92
C ALA A 156 -3.38 -7.96 3.80
N VAL A 157 -4.02 -7.96 2.62
CA VAL A 157 -5.19 -8.79 2.33
C VAL A 157 -4.85 -10.27 2.50
N ILE A 158 -3.73 -10.71 1.93
CA ILE A 158 -3.28 -12.10 2.04
C ILE A 158 -3.01 -12.46 3.51
N ALA A 159 -2.28 -11.60 4.24
CA ALA A 159 -2.01 -11.82 5.66
C ALA A 159 -3.29 -11.85 6.53
N SER A 160 -4.26 -10.99 6.20
CA SER A 160 -5.56 -10.95 6.90
C SER A 160 -6.38 -12.20 6.63
N VAL A 161 -6.40 -12.68 5.39
CA VAL A 161 -7.05 -13.95 5.03
C VAL A 161 -6.37 -15.12 5.73
N SER A 162 -5.03 -15.20 5.73
CA SER A 162 -4.31 -16.24 6.47
C SER A 162 -4.63 -16.21 7.97
N SER A 163 -4.62 -15.03 8.59
CA SER A 163 -5.01 -14.87 10.00
C SER A 163 -6.44 -15.34 10.26
N TRP A 164 -7.37 -15.02 9.35
CA TRP A 164 -8.76 -15.45 9.46
C TRP A 164 -8.90 -16.98 9.35
N LEU A 165 -8.21 -17.60 8.40
CA LEU A 165 -8.20 -19.05 8.21
C LEU A 165 -7.66 -19.77 9.45
N VAL A 166 -6.59 -19.25 10.06
CA VAL A 166 -6.08 -19.75 11.35
C VAL A 166 -7.13 -19.55 12.46
N SER A 167 -7.78 -18.39 12.51
CA SER A 167 -8.76 -18.07 13.57
C SER A 167 -9.98 -18.99 13.62
N ILE A 168 -10.36 -19.57 12.48
CA ILE A 168 -11.48 -20.52 12.37
C ILE A 168 -11.03 -21.99 12.41
N GLY A 169 -9.74 -22.25 12.62
CA GLY A 169 -9.18 -23.61 12.65
C GLY A 169 -9.20 -24.31 11.29
N TRP A 170 -9.05 -23.56 10.18
CA TRP A 170 -9.02 -24.15 8.85
C TRP A 170 -7.75 -24.98 8.66
N ASN A 171 -7.91 -26.29 8.49
CA ASN A 171 -6.80 -27.24 8.33
C ASN A 171 -6.30 -27.37 6.87
N GLY A 172 -6.35 -26.28 6.08
CA GLY A 172 -5.76 -26.24 4.74
C GLY A 172 -6.53 -26.95 3.62
N ALA A 173 -7.66 -27.60 3.91
CA ALA A 173 -8.43 -28.40 2.94
C ALA A 173 -7.57 -29.40 2.14
N GLY A 174 -6.54 -29.98 2.77
CA GLY A 174 -5.58 -30.89 2.15
C GLY A 174 -4.31 -30.23 1.57
N ILE A 175 -4.21 -28.89 1.62
CA ILE A 175 -3.01 -28.14 1.25
C ILE A 175 -2.20 -27.85 2.52
N SER A 176 -0.89 -28.13 2.50
CA SER A 176 -0.02 -27.79 3.63
C SER A 176 0.17 -26.28 3.75
N GLU A 177 0.49 -25.80 4.96
CA GLU A 177 0.74 -24.38 5.22
C GLU A 177 1.90 -23.84 4.35
N THR A 178 2.95 -24.65 4.15
CA THR A 178 4.06 -24.37 3.25
C THR A 178 3.57 -24.13 1.81
N VAL A 179 2.78 -25.06 1.26
CA VAL A 179 2.27 -24.95 -0.12
C VAL A 179 1.34 -23.75 -0.25
N TRP A 180 0.45 -23.53 0.71
CA TRP A 180 -0.43 -22.36 0.73
C TRP A 180 0.38 -21.06 0.69
N THR A 181 1.41 -20.95 1.52
CA THR A 181 2.27 -19.76 1.60
C THR A 181 3.04 -19.54 0.30
N VAL A 182 3.57 -20.59 -0.33
CA VAL A 182 4.24 -20.53 -1.64
C VAL A 182 3.29 -20.00 -2.72
N ILE A 183 2.04 -20.50 -2.75
CA ILE A 183 1.02 -20.02 -3.71
C ILE A 183 0.76 -18.52 -3.46
N MET A 184 0.58 -18.11 -2.20
CA MET A 184 0.28 -16.73 -1.86
C MET A 184 1.44 -15.76 -2.18
N ILE A 185 2.71 -16.14 -1.93
CA ILE A 185 3.88 -15.35 -2.34
C ILE A 185 3.94 -15.25 -3.87
N THR A 186 3.62 -16.33 -4.57
CA THR A 186 3.57 -16.35 -6.04
C THR A 186 2.50 -15.37 -6.56
N VAL A 187 1.30 -15.37 -5.98
CA VAL A 187 0.21 -14.43 -6.32
C VAL A 187 0.65 -12.98 -6.09
N ALA A 188 1.27 -12.67 -4.95
CA ALA A 188 1.78 -11.33 -4.66
C ALA A 188 2.87 -10.90 -5.67
N THR A 189 3.75 -11.83 -6.06
CA THR A 189 4.81 -11.60 -7.05
C THR A 189 4.22 -11.31 -8.43
N ILE A 190 3.23 -12.09 -8.88
CA ILE A 190 2.55 -11.87 -10.16
C ILE A 190 1.85 -10.51 -10.17
N ALA A 191 1.14 -10.15 -9.10
CA ALA A 191 0.50 -8.83 -8.97
C ALA A 191 1.52 -7.68 -9.04
N ALA A 192 2.68 -7.84 -8.40
CA ALA A 192 3.78 -6.89 -8.48
C ALA A 192 4.32 -6.74 -9.90
N LEU A 193 4.55 -7.85 -10.60
CA LEU A 193 5.04 -7.84 -11.97
C LEU A 193 4.04 -7.20 -12.93
N ILE A 194 2.76 -7.59 -12.87
CA ILE A 194 1.71 -7.01 -13.71
C ILE A 194 1.63 -5.50 -13.49
N THR A 195 1.59 -5.06 -12.23
CA THR A 195 1.46 -3.64 -11.89
C THR A 195 2.71 -2.86 -12.29
N GLY A 196 3.90 -3.37 -11.94
CA GLY A 196 5.18 -2.76 -12.26
C GLY A 196 5.39 -2.61 -13.76
N ILE A 197 5.04 -3.64 -14.54
CA ILE A 197 5.21 -3.63 -15.99
C ILE A 197 4.17 -2.74 -16.67
N SER A 198 2.89 -2.90 -16.33
CA SER A 198 1.79 -2.20 -17.00
C SER A 198 1.82 -0.69 -16.76
N TYR A 199 2.17 -0.28 -15.54
CA TYR A 199 2.22 1.14 -15.14
C TYR A 199 3.64 1.71 -15.14
N LYS A 200 4.65 0.89 -15.47
CA LYS A 200 6.08 1.25 -15.35
C LYS A 200 6.37 1.76 -13.93
N ASP A 201 5.74 1.14 -12.93
CA ASP A 201 5.76 1.53 -11.53
C ASP A 201 6.91 0.83 -10.79
N PRO A 202 7.82 1.57 -10.12
CA PRO A 202 8.88 0.97 -9.32
C PRO A 202 8.50 0.78 -7.84
N ILE A 203 7.39 1.36 -7.38
CA ILE A 203 7.06 1.46 -5.95
C ILE A 203 6.32 0.21 -5.49
N PHE A 204 5.25 -0.17 -6.18
CA PHE A 204 4.47 -1.36 -5.91
C PHE A 204 5.36 -2.62 -5.89
N PRO A 205 6.23 -2.88 -6.89
CA PRO A 205 7.15 -4.03 -6.81
C PRO A 205 8.13 -3.92 -5.65
N ALA A 206 8.61 -2.72 -5.31
CA ALA A 206 9.48 -2.53 -4.14
C ALA A 206 8.78 -2.82 -2.83
N VAL A 207 7.48 -2.50 -2.72
CA VAL A 207 6.66 -2.85 -1.54
C VAL A 207 6.51 -4.36 -1.41
N VAL A 208 6.26 -5.07 -2.51
CA VAL A 208 6.19 -6.53 -2.49
C VAL A 208 7.55 -7.14 -2.16
N ALA A 209 8.65 -6.59 -2.68
CA ALA A 209 10.00 -7.00 -2.31
C ALA A 209 10.26 -6.83 -0.80
N TRP A 210 9.87 -5.68 -0.24
CA TRP A 210 9.96 -5.42 1.20
C TRP A 210 9.21 -6.46 2.03
N ALA A 211 7.98 -6.78 1.62
CA ALA A 211 7.16 -7.78 2.30
C ALA A 211 7.77 -9.18 2.22
N THR A 212 8.20 -9.63 1.04
CA THR A 212 8.76 -10.98 0.87
C THR A 212 10.12 -11.14 1.53
N ILE A 213 10.94 -10.08 1.62
CA ILE A 213 12.14 -10.09 2.47
C ILE A 213 11.75 -10.33 3.93
N ALA A 214 10.71 -9.67 4.43
CA ALA A 214 10.29 -9.87 5.81
C ALA A 214 9.66 -11.25 6.08
N ILE A 215 8.95 -11.82 5.10
CA ILE A 215 8.50 -13.22 5.18
C ILE A 215 9.70 -14.17 5.25
N LYS A 216 10.68 -14.00 4.34
CA LYS A 216 11.94 -14.76 4.38
C LYS A 216 12.54 -14.68 5.78
N MET A 217 12.76 -13.48 6.30
CA MET A 217 13.39 -13.27 7.61
C MET A 217 12.63 -13.95 8.76
N LYS A 218 11.30 -14.10 8.66
CA LYS A 218 10.48 -14.81 9.65
C LYS A 218 10.73 -16.32 9.62
N VAL A 219 10.96 -16.91 8.44
CA VAL A 219 10.98 -18.37 8.25
C VAL A 219 12.38 -18.97 8.12
N ILE A 220 13.46 -18.17 8.21
CA ILE A 220 14.84 -18.65 8.13
C ILE A 220 15.06 -19.78 9.14
N GLY A 221 15.53 -20.93 8.64
CA GLY A 221 15.79 -22.11 9.47
C GLY A 221 14.54 -22.82 10.01
N TYR A 222 13.33 -22.35 9.67
CA TYR A 222 12.05 -22.96 10.03
C TYR A 222 11.39 -23.66 8.83
N ASP A 223 11.29 -22.98 7.69
CA ASP A 223 10.76 -23.56 6.44
C ASP A 223 11.59 -23.11 5.24
N SER A 224 12.45 -24.02 4.76
CA SER A 224 13.38 -23.75 3.65
C SER A 224 12.69 -23.52 2.30
N THR A 225 11.49 -24.06 2.11
CA THR A 225 10.74 -23.91 0.86
C THR A 225 10.12 -22.51 0.77
N VAL A 226 9.48 -22.06 1.86
CA VAL A 226 8.97 -20.70 1.97
C VAL A 226 10.12 -19.70 1.94
N GLU A 227 11.23 -19.97 2.64
CA GLU A 227 12.42 -19.12 2.65
C GLU A 227 12.94 -18.86 1.23
N LEU A 228 13.16 -19.94 0.45
CA LEU A 228 13.65 -19.84 -0.92
C LEU A 228 12.66 -19.11 -1.82
N THR A 229 11.37 -19.41 -1.70
CA THR A 229 10.32 -18.78 -2.52
C THR A 229 10.23 -17.27 -2.23
N ALA A 230 10.26 -16.88 -0.95
CA ALA A 230 10.25 -15.49 -0.53
C ALA A 230 11.51 -14.74 -1.00
N MET A 231 12.68 -15.38 -0.96
CA MET A 231 13.92 -14.82 -1.50
C MET A 231 13.85 -14.59 -3.01
N VAL A 232 13.41 -15.59 -3.78
CA VAL A 232 13.28 -15.47 -5.25
C VAL A 232 12.27 -14.36 -5.61
N ALA A 233 11.13 -14.32 -4.91
CA ALA A 233 10.13 -13.27 -5.08
C ALA A 233 10.72 -11.87 -4.82
N ALA A 234 11.46 -11.69 -3.71
CA ALA A 234 12.12 -10.43 -3.38
C ALA A 234 13.10 -9.96 -4.45
N ILE A 235 13.91 -10.87 -4.99
CA ILE A 235 14.87 -10.56 -6.06
C ILE A 235 14.13 -10.13 -7.33
N ILE A 236 13.13 -10.88 -7.77
CA ILE A 236 12.38 -10.61 -8.99
C ILE A 236 11.67 -9.25 -8.91
N THR A 237 10.94 -9.00 -7.82
CA THR A 237 10.19 -7.74 -7.65
C THR A 237 11.12 -6.56 -7.37
N GLY A 238 12.23 -6.77 -6.65
CA GLY A 238 13.27 -5.78 -6.41
C GLY A 238 13.99 -5.34 -7.70
N ILE A 239 14.40 -6.29 -8.55
CA ILE A 239 14.98 -6.00 -9.87
C ILE A 239 13.97 -5.21 -10.73
N THR A 240 12.72 -5.65 -10.74
CA THR A 240 11.64 -4.96 -11.47
C THR A 240 11.51 -3.50 -11.01
N ALA A 241 11.50 -3.28 -9.68
CA ALA A 241 11.48 -1.94 -9.10
C ALA A 241 12.67 -1.08 -9.56
N ILE A 242 13.89 -1.62 -9.49
CA ILE A 242 15.12 -0.92 -9.87
C ILE A 242 15.10 -0.55 -11.36
N ILE A 243 14.71 -1.48 -12.25
CA ILE A 243 14.64 -1.24 -13.69
C ILE A 243 13.71 -0.07 -14.00
N TYR A 244 12.50 -0.04 -13.42
CA TYR A 244 11.54 1.03 -13.68
C TYR A 244 11.93 2.34 -13.00
N LEU A 245 12.64 2.30 -11.87
CA LEU A 245 13.20 3.49 -11.23
C LEU A 245 14.26 4.13 -12.13
N ILE A 246 15.22 3.33 -12.62
CA ILE A 246 16.29 3.81 -13.52
C ILE A 246 15.68 4.39 -14.79
N LYS A 247 14.79 3.66 -15.48
CA LYS A 247 14.10 4.13 -16.69
C LYS A 247 13.38 5.46 -16.49
N ARG A 248 12.89 5.72 -15.28
CA ARG A 248 12.22 6.98 -14.95
C ARG A 248 13.20 8.11 -14.70
N LEU A 249 14.30 7.85 -14.01
CA LEU A 249 15.32 8.85 -13.72
C LEU A 249 16.03 9.29 -15.01
N THR A 250 16.38 8.37 -15.91
CA THR A 250 17.02 8.69 -17.18
C THR A 250 16.15 9.53 -18.10
N LYS A 251 14.88 9.16 -18.29
CA LYS A 251 13.92 9.92 -19.11
C LYS A 251 13.77 11.38 -18.63
N LYS A 252 13.89 11.61 -17.32
CA LYS A 252 13.82 12.97 -16.76
C LYS A 252 15.08 13.79 -17.07
N THR A 253 16.25 13.16 -17.06
CA THR A 253 17.53 13.79 -17.40
C THR A 253 17.54 14.24 -18.87
N ASP A 254 17.09 13.39 -19.78
CA ASP A 254 17.07 13.70 -21.23
C ASP A 254 16.22 14.94 -21.55
N ILE A 255 15.04 15.05 -20.94
CA ILE A 255 14.13 16.21 -21.14
C ILE A 255 14.77 17.51 -20.64
N ASN A 256 15.53 17.47 -19.55
CA ASN A 256 16.17 18.66 -19.01
C ASN A 256 17.35 19.14 -19.87
N LEU A 257 18.14 18.21 -20.43
CA LEU A 257 19.25 18.54 -21.32
C LEU A 257 18.78 19.19 -22.62
N VAL A 258 17.68 18.70 -23.21
CA VAL A 258 17.09 19.31 -24.42
C VAL A 258 16.63 20.74 -24.13
N LYS A 259 15.93 20.97 -23.02
CA LYS A 259 15.46 22.31 -22.64
C LYS A 259 16.61 23.30 -22.37
N GLN A 260 17.71 22.83 -21.79
CA GLN A 260 18.89 23.67 -21.59
C GLN A 260 19.59 24.01 -22.92
N GLY A 261 19.67 23.06 -23.85
CA GLY A 261 20.25 23.29 -25.18
C GLY A 261 19.45 24.25 -26.06
N GLU A 262 18.12 24.32 -25.89
CA GLU A 262 17.25 25.29 -26.59
C GLU A 262 17.30 26.70 -25.99
N SER A 263 17.60 26.85 -24.69
CA SER A 263 17.69 28.18 -24.04
C SER A 263 18.99 28.95 -24.29
N VAL A 264 19.97 28.31 -24.94
CA VAL A 264 21.32 28.86 -25.21
C VAL A 264 21.47 29.27 -26.69
N LYS A 265 20.42 29.13 -27.51
CA LYS A 265 20.36 29.62 -28.90
C LYS A 265 19.41 30.80 -29.01
#